data_AF-A0A2J0YVC1-F1
#
_entry.id   AF-A0A2J0YVC1-F1
#
_cell.length_a   1.000
_cell.length_b   1.000
_cell.length_c   1.000
_cell.angle_alpha   90.00
_cell.angle_beta   90.00
_cell.angle_gamma   90.00
#
_symmetry.space_group_name_H-M   'P 1'
#
loop_
_entity.id
_entity.type
_entity.pdbx_description
1 polymer ?
#
loop_
_entity_poly.entity_id
_entity_poly.type
_entity_poly.pdbx_seq_one_letter_code
_entity_poly.pdbx_strand_id
1 'polypeptide(L)'
;MVARGDKRHDIAAWYGENQARIAEVEQGDYGNLTAASAGDLPPKGAPGPKGRRLRSKVVKAVEALESSDSATALKLLKDGLADFAKHES
;
A
#
# COMPACT_ATOMS: atom_id res chain seq x y z
N MET A 1 -5.85 -7.26 6.24
CA MET A 1 -5.12 -8.31 5.50
C MET A 1 -5.02 -9.61 6.30
N VAL A 2 -4.62 -9.57 7.57
CA VAL A 2 -4.64 -10.73 8.48
C VAL A 2 -5.99 -11.45 8.49
N ALA A 3 -7.09 -10.72 8.74
CA ALA A 3 -8.44 -11.29 8.75
C ALA A 3 -8.88 -11.90 7.40
N ARG A 4 -8.22 -11.54 6.28
CA ARG A 4 -8.44 -12.14 4.95
C ARG A 4 -7.66 -13.45 4.75
N GLY A 5 -6.79 -13.82 5.70
CA GLY A 5 -5.90 -14.97 5.61
C GLY A 5 -4.69 -14.76 4.70
N ASP A 6 -4.24 -13.51 4.53
CA ASP A 6 -3.05 -13.20 3.75
C ASP A 6 -1.78 -13.65 4.49
N LYS A 7 -0.74 -14.08 3.75
CA LYS A 7 0.54 -14.49 4.35
C LYS A 7 1.25 -13.28 4.96
N ARG A 8 1.81 -13.42 6.17
CA ARG A 8 2.58 -12.36 6.84
C ARG A 8 3.65 -11.72 5.96
N HIS A 9 4.38 -12.53 5.19
CA HIS A 9 5.37 -12.07 4.20
C HIS A 9 4.78 -11.09 3.19
N ASP A 10 3.60 -11.39 2.65
CA ASP A 10 2.96 -10.57 1.62
C ASP A 10 2.43 -9.26 2.22
N ILE A 11 1.87 -9.33 3.43
CA ILE A 11 1.43 -8.15 4.19
C ILE A 11 2.63 -7.23 4.45
N ALA A 12 3.71 -7.79 5.02
CA ALA A 12 4.95 -7.07 5.28
C ALA A 12 5.51 -6.40 4.01
N ALA A 13 5.49 -7.10 2.87
CA ALA A 13 6.00 -6.57 1.61
C ALA A 13 5.19 -5.36 1.08
N TRP A 14 3.88 -5.30 1.32
CA TRP A 14 3.05 -4.13 0.97
C TRP A 14 3.42 -2.89 1.77
N TYR A 15 3.56 -3.04 3.09
CA TYR A 15 3.79 -1.91 3.99
C TYR A 15 5.27 -1.58 4.20
N GLY A 16 6.19 -2.47 3.79
CA GLY A 16 7.63 -2.32 4.07
C GLY A 16 7.98 -2.57 5.53
N GLU A 17 7.18 -3.39 6.19
CA GLU A 17 7.27 -3.69 7.61
C GLU A 17 7.94 -5.04 7.87
N ASN A 18 8.36 -5.29 9.11
CA ASN A 18 8.89 -6.59 9.50
C ASN A 18 7.73 -7.59 9.72
N GLN A 19 7.89 -8.83 9.26
CA GLN A 19 6.91 -9.92 9.49
C GLN A 19 6.66 -10.18 10.98
N ALA A 20 7.66 -9.93 11.84
CA ALA A 20 7.49 -10.02 13.29
C ALA A 20 6.42 -9.05 13.81
N ARG A 21 6.40 -7.81 13.31
CA ARG A 21 5.35 -6.82 13.65
C ARG A 21 3.96 -7.29 13.24
N ILE A 22 3.85 -7.99 12.11
CA ILE A 22 2.56 -8.56 11.68
C ILE A 22 2.11 -9.67 12.63
N ALA A 23 3.04 -10.47 13.16
CA ALA A 23 2.73 -11.52 14.13
C ALA A 23 2.28 -10.94 15.49
N GLU A 24 2.89 -9.85 15.95
CA GLU A 24 2.45 -9.13 17.16
C GLU A 24 1.02 -8.56 17.00
N VAL A 25 0.69 -8.01 15.81
CA VAL A 25 -0.67 -7.56 15.48
C VAL A 25 -1.68 -8.71 15.51
N GLU A 26 -1.30 -9.90 15.05
CA GLU A 26 -2.13 -11.11 15.15
C GLU A 26 -2.35 -11.59 16.58
N GLN A 27 -1.36 -11.40 17.45
CA GLN A 27 -1.42 -11.78 18.87
C GLN A 27 -2.23 -10.79 19.73
N GLY A 28 -2.53 -9.61 19.18
CA GLY A 28 -3.31 -8.57 19.85
C GLY A 28 -2.48 -7.59 20.69
N ASP A 29 -1.15 -7.55 20.49
CA ASP A 29 -0.23 -6.72 21.28
C ASP A 29 -0.46 -5.20 21.13
N TYR A 30 -1.22 -4.80 20.11
CA TYR A 30 -1.56 -3.40 19.81
C TYR A 30 -2.99 -3.01 20.24
N GLY A 31 -3.66 -3.86 21.02
CA GLY A 31 -5.02 -3.61 21.51
C GLY A 31 -6.09 -3.75 20.42
N ASN A 32 -7.19 -3.00 20.54
CA ASN A 32 -8.36 -3.15 19.68
C ASN A 32 -8.18 -2.38 18.36
N LEU A 33 -7.56 -3.04 17.37
CA LEU A 33 -7.36 -2.49 16.03
C LEU A 33 -8.61 -2.69 15.17
N THR A 34 -9.13 -1.60 14.59
CA THR A 34 -10.19 -1.67 13.59
C THR A 34 -9.63 -2.10 12.24
N ALA A 35 -10.15 -3.19 11.68
CA ALA A 35 -9.76 -3.63 10.35
C ALA A 35 -10.23 -2.64 9.28
N ALA A 36 -9.34 -2.30 8.34
CA ALA A 36 -9.70 -1.51 7.16
C ALA A 36 -10.76 -2.25 6.31
N SER A 37 -11.55 -1.48 5.55
CA SER A 37 -12.57 -2.04 4.66
C SER A 37 -11.92 -2.90 3.57
N ALA A 38 -12.67 -3.86 3.02
CA ALA A 38 -12.15 -4.77 2.00
C ALA A 38 -11.68 -4.03 0.73
N GLY A 39 -12.27 -2.88 0.40
CA GLY A 39 -11.89 -2.05 -0.74
C GLY A 39 -10.57 -1.31 -0.56
N ASP A 40 -10.16 -1.05 0.69
CA ASP A 40 -8.92 -0.34 1.00
C ASP A 40 -7.72 -1.30 1.06
N LEU A 41 -7.98 -2.59 1.22
CA LEU A 41 -6.93 -3.61 1.27
C LEU A 41 -6.22 -3.71 -0.09
N PRO A 42 -4.88 -3.83 -0.10
CA PRO A 42 -4.19 -4.16 -1.33
C PRO A 42 -4.61 -5.56 -1.84
N PRO A 43 -4.34 -5.88 -3.12
CA PRO A 43 -4.55 -7.22 -3.66
C PRO A 43 -3.87 -8.31 -2.83
N LYS A 44 -4.39 -9.55 -2.91
CA LYS A 44 -3.79 -10.70 -2.25
C LYS A 44 -2.46 -11.06 -2.91
N GLY A 45 -1.46 -11.44 -2.09
CA GLY A 45 -0.09 -11.74 -2.54
C GLY A 45 0.87 -10.56 -2.40
N ALA A 46 2.17 -10.83 -2.48
CA ALA A 46 3.20 -9.79 -2.39
C ALA A 46 3.14 -8.85 -3.60
N PRO A 47 3.35 -7.54 -3.41
CA PRO A 47 3.45 -6.62 -4.53
C PRO A 47 4.74 -6.86 -5.30
N GLY A 48 4.67 -6.78 -6.63
CA GLY A 48 5.86 -6.49 -7.42
C GLY A 48 6.41 -5.09 -7.11
N PRO A 49 7.73 -4.83 -7.24
CA PRO A 49 8.34 -3.53 -6.94
C PRO A 49 7.66 -2.36 -7.64
N LYS A 50 7.30 -2.54 -8.92
CA LYS A 50 6.57 -1.55 -9.73
C LYS A 50 5.16 -1.27 -9.20
N GLY A 51 4.42 -2.31 -8.84
CA GLY A 51 3.06 -2.18 -8.30
C GLY A 51 3.04 -1.42 -6.97
N ARG A 52 4.03 -1.68 -6.09
CA ARG A 52 4.17 -0.97 -4.82
C ARG A 52 4.43 0.53 -5.03
N ARG A 53 5.38 0.88 -5.91
CA ARG A 53 5.70 2.28 -6.22
C ARG A 53 4.51 3.01 -6.84
N LEU A 54 3.82 2.39 -7.79
CA LEU A 54 2.63 2.96 -8.42
C LEU A 54 1.53 3.21 -7.38
N ARG A 55 1.20 2.21 -6.54
CA ARG A 55 0.19 2.37 -5.48
C ARG A 55 0.52 3.54 -4.56
N SER A 56 1.78 3.67 -4.12
CA SER A 56 2.18 4.77 -3.24
C SER A 56 1.95 6.15 -3.88
N LYS A 57 2.24 6.32 -5.17
CA LYS A 57 1.99 7.61 -5.85
C LYS A 57 0.51 7.89 -6.06
N VAL A 58 -0.28 6.85 -6.36
CA VAL A 58 -1.74 6.99 -6.49
C VAL A 58 -2.37 7.42 -5.16
N VAL A 59 -1.96 6.82 -4.03
CA VAL A 59 -2.45 7.21 -2.70
C VAL A 59 -2.16 8.69 -2.43
N LYS A 60 -0.92 9.15 -2.64
CA LYS A 60 -0.56 10.57 -2.46
C LYS A 60 -1.33 11.50 -3.41
N ALA A 61 -1.67 11.03 -4.61
CA ALA A 61 -2.44 11.81 -5.56
C ALA A 61 -3.91 11.97 -5.09
N VAL A 62 -4.50 10.92 -4.50
CA VAL A 62 -5.83 11.00 -3.90
C VAL A 62 -5.84 11.99 -2.72
N GLU A 63 -4.87 11.89 -1.81
CA GLU A 63 -4.72 12.83 -0.68
C GLU A 63 -4.59 14.29 -1.16
N ALA A 64 -3.85 14.52 -2.25
CA ALA A 64 -3.73 15.84 -2.87
C ALA A 64 -5.06 16.32 -3.47
N LEU A 65 -5.84 15.45 -4.13
CA LEU A 65 -7.17 15.78 -4.64
C LEU A 65 -8.16 16.11 -3.52
N GLU A 66 -8.15 15.34 -2.43
CA GLU A 66 -8.96 15.62 -1.25
C GLU A 66 -8.61 16.97 -0.63
N SER A 67 -7.35 17.37 -0.74
CA SER A 67 -6.85 18.70 -0.32
C SER A 67 -7.02 19.80 -1.39
N SER A 68 -7.75 19.52 -2.48
CA SER A 68 -7.94 20.41 -3.64
C SER A 68 -6.64 20.83 -4.38
N ASP A 69 -5.52 20.15 -4.13
CA ASP A 69 -4.25 20.34 -4.84
C ASP A 69 -4.20 19.46 -6.10
N SER A 70 -4.99 19.85 -7.10
CA SER A 70 -5.07 19.17 -8.39
C SER A 70 -3.73 19.18 -9.16
N ALA A 71 -2.88 20.18 -8.94
CA ALA A 71 -1.59 20.29 -9.62
C ALA A 71 -0.61 19.21 -9.12
N THR A 72 -0.50 19.05 -7.79
CA THR A 72 0.32 17.99 -7.19
C THR A 72 -0.24 16.61 -7.52
N ALA A 73 -1.56 16.43 -7.49
CA ALA A 73 -2.19 15.17 -7.87
C ALA A 73 -1.85 14.75 -9.30
N LEU A 74 -1.99 15.67 -10.26
CA LEU A 74 -1.69 15.40 -11.67
C LEU A 74 -0.21 15.05 -11.87
N LYS A 75 0.70 15.74 -11.17
CA LYS A 75 2.12 15.45 -11.20
C LYS A 75 2.41 14.04 -10.67
N LEU A 76 1.87 13.68 -9.51
CA LEU A 76 2.07 12.37 -8.90
C LEU A 76 1.58 11.22 -9.79
N LEU A 77 0.43 11.40 -10.45
CA LEU A 77 -0.10 10.42 -11.40
C LEU A 77 0.81 10.25 -12.62
N LYS A 78 1.25 11.35 -13.24
CA LYS A 78 2.19 11.32 -14.37
C LYS A 78 3.51 10.64 -13.99
N ASP A 79 4.07 11.00 -12.84
CA ASP A 79 5.30 10.42 -12.34
C ASP A 79 5.13 8.92 -12.02
N GLY A 80 3.94 8.50 -11.57
CA GLY A 80 3.62 7.08 -11.34
C GLY A 80 3.56 6.26 -12.60
N LEU A 81 2.90 6.79 -13.63
CA LEU A 81 2.86 6.15 -14.95
C LEU A 81 4.26 6.06 -15.57
N ALA A 82 5.06 7.13 -15.48
CA ALA A 82 6.43 7.15 -15.99
C ALA A 82 7.30 6.09 -15.30
N ASP A 83 7.25 5.97 -13.97
CA ASP A 83 8.04 4.98 -13.24
C ASP A 83 7.55 3.54 -13.44
N PHE A 84 6.26 3.34 -13.68
CA PHE A 84 5.72 2.02 -14.02
C PHE A 84 6.22 1.56 -15.41
N ALA A 85 6.25 2.50 -16.37
CA ALA A 85 6.68 2.25 -17.74
C ALA A 85 8.19 2.03 -17.89
N LYS A 86 9.03 2.55 -16.98
CA LYS A 86 10.47 2.26 -16.96
C LYS A 86 10.71 0.75 -16.84
N HIS A 87 11.44 0.17 -17.77
CA HIS A 87 12.03 -1.16 -17.61
C HIS A 87 13.20 -1.03 -16.64
N GLU A 88 12.99 -1.44 -15.38
CA GLU A 88 14.10 -1.79 -14.49
C GLU A 88 14.51 -3.21 -14.88
N SER A 89 15.63 -3.31 -15.61
CA SER A 89 16.39 -4.54 -15.86
C SER A 89 17.20 -4.93 -14.64
#